data_AF-A0A0C9SW12-F1
#
_entry.id   AF-A0A0C9SW12-F1
#
_cell.length_a   1.000
_cell.length_b   1.000
_cell.length_c   1.000
_cell.angle_alpha   90.00
_cell.angle_beta   90.00
_cell.angle_gamma   90.00
#
_symmetry.space_group_name_H-M   'P 1'
#
loop_
_entity.id
_entity.type
_entity.pdbx_description
1 polymer ?
#
loop_
_entity_poly.entity_id
_entity_poly.type
_entity_poly.pdbx_seq_one_letter_code
_entity_poly.pdbx_strand_id
1 'polypeptide(L)'
;MASVGDYDKGSVLSLLPPELILKILDLAAASSKTSALALCLVSSWTYKLAWPRLLSTVTLAGGLQTREFMLMLLYSCKDGDNTASAALVRHLWLAQETSDLNPVYFPAISDLAITPEHIYYAAYWDARDSRSDNSHLGYIFLDDPPQSRTPLRMTLLPTSSDTAYYMKRLARDADLVFPTVLARTTHLSYALFVDEAAVRVVFDWAVPLLPLFTSLTHLAMSLPEAACPQERLQQFCANALARRPTLQALILVVSASARAKYTGMDIASLDSLHERWPRVYIMDAEGSPGDISADAWLEDARTGDDFWARAARRCAMAS
;
A
#
# COMPACT_ATOMS: atom_id res chain seq x y z
N MET A 1 -43.04 41.63 31.78
CA MET A 1 -41.71 41.03 31.52
C MET A 1 -41.90 39.53 31.42
N ALA A 2 -41.93 38.98 30.21
CA ALA A 2 -42.17 37.56 29.98
C ALA A 2 -40.83 36.81 30.00
N SER A 3 -40.73 35.79 30.84
CA SER A 3 -39.63 34.83 30.92
C SER A 3 -39.48 34.15 29.56
N VAL A 4 -38.33 34.39 28.90
CA VAL A 4 -37.94 33.67 27.69
C VAL A 4 -37.68 32.23 28.11
N GLY A 5 -38.62 31.36 27.77
CA GLY A 5 -38.57 29.93 28.07
C GLY A 5 -37.27 29.33 27.59
N ASP A 6 -36.57 28.68 28.52
CA ASP A 6 -35.39 27.86 28.31
C ASP A 6 -35.85 26.62 27.51
N TYR A 7 -35.96 26.78 26.18
CA TYR A 7 -36.25 25.66 25.30
C TYR A 7 -35.07 24.70 25.38
N ASP A 8 -35.35 23.52 25.90
CA ASP A 8 -34.44 22.39 26.02
C ASP A 8 -33.90 22.01 24.62
N LYS A 9 -32.78 22.63 24.22
CA LYS A 9 -32.14 22.47 22.90
C LYS A 9 -31.57 21.05 22.67
N GLY A 10 -31.74 20.14 23.63
CA GLY A 10 -31.24 18.76 23.57
C GLY A 10 -32.02 17.80 22.65
N SER A 11 -33.16 18.18 22.06
CA SER A 11 -34.12 17.19 21.54
C SER A 11 -34.17 16.99 20.00
N VAL A 12 -33.51 17.81 19.18
CA VAL A 12 -33.66 17.68 17.70
C VAL A 12 -33.17 16.32 17.18
N LEU A 13 -32.11 15.75 17.77
CA LEU A 13 -31.61 14.42 17.39
C LEU A 13 -32.52 13.28 17.87
N SER A 14 -33.27 13.47 18.96
CA SER A 14 -34.21 12.46 19.47
C SER A 14 -35.45 12.26 18.59
N LEU A 15 -35.71 13.21 17.69
CA LEU A 15 -36.83 13.16 16.73
C LEU A 15 -36.47 12.43 15.43
N LEU A 16 -35.19 12.10 15.21
CA LEU A 16 -34.75 11.39 14.01
C LEU A 16 -34.89 9.88 14.17
N PRO A 17 -35.34 9.16 13.12
CA PRO A 17 -35.24 7.71 13.05
C PRO A 17 -33.80 7.23 13.32
N PRO A 18 -33.59 6.15 14.10
CA PRO A 18 -32.27 5.63 14.44
C PRO A 18 -31.38 5.33 13.22
N GLU A 19 -31.98 4.90 12.10
CA GLU A 19 -31.28 4.62 10.84
C GLU A 19 -30.66 5.88 10.23
N LEU A 20 -31.35 7.02 10.36
CA LEU A 20 -30.82 8.30 9.89
C LEU A 20 -29.69 8.78 10.80
N ILE A 21 -29.81 8.62 12.12
CA ILE A 21 -28.73 8.94 13.06
C ILE A 21 -27.49 8.11 12.73
N LEU A 22 -27.65 6.78 12.57
CA LEU A 22 -26.58 5.88 12.15
C LEU A 22 -25.89 6.32 10.86
N LYS A 23 -26.67 6.69 9.84
CA LYS A 23 -26.13 7.16 8.56
C LYS A 23 -25.41 8.50 8.67
N ILE A 24 -25.92 9.43 9.47
CA ILE A 24 -25.26 10.72 9.72
C ILE A 24 -23.93 10.49 10.42
N LEU A 25 -23.90 9.63 11.44
CA LEU A 25 -22.68 9.32 12.18
C LEU A 25 -21.65 8.57 11.31
N ASP A 26 -22.08 7.66 10.45
CA ASP A 26 -21.18 6.97 9.52
C ASP A 26 -20.58 7.93 8.49
N LEU A 27 -21.39 8.82 7.92
CA LEU A 27 -20.90 9.89 7.04
C LEU A 27 -19.95 10.84 7.77
N ALA A 28 -20.26 11.20 9.02
CA ALA A 28 -19.39 12.05 9.83
C ALA A 28 -18.06 11.35 10.13
N ALA A 29 -18.08 10.08 10.51
CA ALA A 29 -16.87 9.28 10.72
C ALA A 29 -16.05 9.12 9.43
N ALA A 30 -16.72 8.93 8.29
CA ALA A 30 -16.07 8.80 6.99
C ALA A 30 -15.48 10.14 6.48
N SER A 31 -15.98 11.27 6.95
CA SER A 31 -15.56 12.59 6.44
C SER A 31 -14.14 12.97 6.86
N SER A 32 -13.68 12.56 8.05
CA SER A 32 -12.30 12.78 8.50
C SER A 32 -11.92 11.90 9.69
N LYS A 33 -10.61 11.66 9.86
CA LYS A 33 -10.08 10.97 11.06
C LYS A 33 -10.42 11.73 12.35
N THR A 34 -10.37 13.06 12.33
CA THR A 34 -10.71 13.90 13.48
C THR A 34 -12.17 13.71 13.90
N SER A 35 -13.09 13.69 12.94
CA SER A 35 -14.52 13.45 13.20
C SER A 35 -14.76 12.04 13.73
N ALA A 36 -14.14 11.02 13.15
CA ALA A 36 -14.23 9.64 13.66
C ALA A 36 -13.66 9.49 15.08
N LEU A 37 -12.53 10.15 15.39
CA LEU A 37 -11.96 10.19 16.74
C LEU A 37 -12.90 10.88 17.73
N ALA A 38 -13.46 12.04 17.35
CA ALA A 38 -14.42 12.75 18.18
C ALA A 38 -15.63 11.87 18.50
N LEU A 39 -16.18 11.16 17.50
CA LEU A 39 -17.29 10.22 17.68
C LEU A 39 -16.93 9.05 18.62
N CYS A 40 -15.68 8.58 18.57
CA CYS A 40 -15.20 7.55 19.50
C CYS A 40 -15.20 8.00 20.96
N LEU A 41 -15.10 9.31 21.22
CA LEU A 41 -15.08 9.87 22.57
C LEU A 41 -16.49 10.18 23.12
N VAL A 42 -17.53 10.20 22.28
CA VAL A 42 -18.90 10.54 22.68
C VAL A 42 -19.54 9.45 23.52
N SER A 43 -19.48 8.19 23.07
CA SER A 43 -20.11 7.04 23.73
C SER A 43 -19.52 5.72 23.23
N SER A 44 -19.77 4.61 23.95
CA SER A 44 -19.32 3.27 23.54
C SER A 44 -19.99 2.77 22.25
N TRP A 45 -21.21 3.21 21.95
CA TRP A 45 -21.92 2.83 20.72
C TRP A 45 -21.38 3.60 19.51
N THR A 46 -21.16 4.91 19.64
CA THR A 46 -20.53 5.72 18.58
C THR A 46 -19.07 5.30 18.35
N TYR A 47 -18.37 4.85 19.40
CA TYR A 47 -17.08 4.17 19.27
C TYR A 47 -17.15 2.95 18.35
N LYS A 48 -18.06 2.00 18.60
CA LYS A 48 -18.20 0.80 17.75
C LYS A 48 -18.49 1.12 16.28
N LEU A 49 -19.20 2.22 16.03
CA LEU A 49 -19.51 2.69 14.67
C LEU A 49 -18.31 3.34 13.99
N ALA A 50 -17.61 4.24 14.68
CA ALA A 50 -16.52 5.01 14.11
C ALA A 50 -15.18 4.24 14.07
N TRP A 51 -14.99 3.25 14.94
CA TRP A 51 -13.76 2.46 15.07
C TRP A 51 -13.32 1.78 13.75
N PRO A 52 -14.20 1.08 13.00
CA PRO A 52 -13.87 0.57 11.67
C PRO A 52 -13.31 1.63 10.71
N ARG A 53 -13.84 2.85 10.77
CA ARG A 53 -13.39 3.95 9.89
C ARG A 53 -11.99 4.44 10.28
N LEU A 54 -11.68 4.48 11.57
CA LEU A 54 -10.34 4.84 12.06
C LEU A 54 -9.28 3.81 11.67
N LEU A 55 -9.61 2.52 11.77
CA LEU A 55 -8.67 1.44 11.48
C LEU A 55 -8.58 1.09 9.99
N SER A 56 -9.54 1.51 9.16
CA SER A 56 -9.53 1.20 7.72
C SER A 56 -8.22 1.62 7.03
N THR A 57 -7.63 2.74 7.45
CA THR A 57 -6.47 3.38 6.80
C THR A 57 -5.42 3.76 7.85
N VAL A 58 -4.41 2.90 8.01
CA VAL A 58 -3.35 3.03 9.02
C VAL A 58 -2.04 3.44 8.36
N THR A 59 -1.47 4.55 8.82
CA THR A 59 -0.15 5.03 8.38
C THR A 59 0.78 5.04 9.59
N LEU A 60 1.87 4.28 9.52
CA LEU A 60 2.86 4.16 10.58
C LEU A 60 4.19 4.70 10.05
N ALA A 61 4.57 5.86 10.58
CA ALA A 61 5.75 6.58 10.15
C ALA A 61 6.99 6.24 10.98
N GLY A 62 6.92 5.34 11.98
CA GLY A 62 8.08 4.99 12.80
C GLY A 62 7.87 3.83 13.75
N GLY A 63 8.98 3.36 14.35
CA GLY A 63 9.01 2.22 15.28
C GLY A 63 8.09 2.36 16.49
N LEU A 64 8.11 3.53 17.13
CA LEU A 64 7.24 3.78 18.29
C LEU A 64 5.76 3.71 17.90
N GLN A 65 5.35 4.33 16.78
CA GLN A 65 3.96 4.28 16.31
C GLN A 65 3.55 2.85 15.98
N THR A 66 4.43 2.08 15.35
CA THR A 66 4.19 0.67 15.01
C THR A 66 4.01 -0.18 16.27
N ARG A 67 4.88 0.00 17.26
CA ARG A 67 4.77 -0.68 18.55
C ARG A 67 3.49 -0.32 19.29
N GLU A 68 3.15 0.96 19.40
CA GLU A 68 1.91 1.41 20.07
C GLU A 68 0.67 0.90 19.34
N PHE A 69 0.68 0.90 18.01
CA PHE A 69 -0.39 0.32 17.20
C PHE A 69 -0.55 -1.17 17.47
N MET A 70 0.56 -1.91 17.53
CA MET A 70 0.55 -3.33 17.87
C MET A 70 0.06 -3.60 19.29
N LEU A 71 0.52 -2.83 20.27
CA LEU A 71 0.02 -2.91 21.64
C LEU A 71 -1.47 -2.61 21.70
N MET A 72 -1.96 -1.60 20.98
CA MET A 72 -3.38 -1.28 20.90
C MET A 72 -4.18 -2.46 20.32
N LEU A 73 -3.72 -3.07 19.23
CA LEU A 73 -4.36 -4.25 18.66
C LEU A 73 -4.41 -5.38 19.71
N LEU A 74 -3.28 -5.66 20.37
CA LEU A 74 -3.14 -6.70 21.39
C LEU A 74 -3.95 -6.43 22.67
N TYR A 75 -4.20 -5.18 23.05
CA TYR A 75 -4.98 -4.84 24.25
C TYR A 75 -6.47 -4.71 23.98
N SER A 76 -6.86 -4.38 22.74
CA SER A 76 -8.27 -4.41 22.30
C SER A 76 -8.85 -5.83 22.33
N CYS A 77 -7.98 -6.84 22.38
CA CYS A 77 -8.26 -8.27 22.49
C CYS A 77 -8.89 -8.76 23.79
N LYS A 78 -8.95 -7.92 24.86
CA LYS A 78 -9.42 -8.41 26.17
C LYS A 78 -10.88 -8.90 26.18
N ASP A 79 -11.66 -8.56 25.15
CA ASP A 79 -13.03 -9.03 24.95
C ASP A 79 -13.13 -10.34 24.13
N GLY A 80 -12.00 -10.95 23.74
CA GLY A 80 -11.96 -12.29 23.14
C GLY A 80 -12.01 -12.36 21.60
N ASP A 81 -11.94 -11.22 20.89
CA ASP A 81 -11.95 -11.17 19.41
C ASP A 81 -10.73 -10.43 18.85
N ASN A 82 -9.55 -11.05 19.00
CA ASN A 82 -8.26 -10.50 18.53
C ASN A 82 -8.26 -10.26 17.01
N THR A 83 -9.04 -11.04 16.28
CA THR A 83 -9.14 -10.95 14.82
C THR A 83 -9.94 -9.76 14.33
N ALA A 84 -10.91 -9.27 15.12
CA ALA A 84 -11.81 -8.22 14.68
C ALA A 84 -11.06 -6.94 14.29
N SER A 85 -10.20 -6.40 15.17
CA SER A 85 -9.54 -5.12 14.90
C SER A 85 -8.54 -5.19 13.75
N ALA A 86 -7.76 -6.27 13.64
CA ALA A 86 -6.82 -6.45 12.53
C ALA A 86 -7.55 -6.64 11.19
N ALA A 87 -8.72 -7.29 11.19
CA ALA A 87 -9.58 -7.41 10.02
C ALA A 87 -10.27 -6.10 9.60
N LEU A 88 -10.22 -5.04 10.42
CA LEU A 88 -10.69 -3.71 10.02
C LEU A 88 -9.66 -2.95 9.19
N VAL A 89 -8.38 -3.34 9.23
CA VAL A 89 -7.32 -2.68 8.48
C VAL A 89 -7.33 -3.13 7.02
N ARG A 90 -7.67 -2.19 6.12
CA ARG A 90 -7.71 -2.42 4.67
C ARG A 90 -6.52 -1.83 3.96
N HIS A 91 -6.06 -0.68 4.43
CA HIS A 91 -4.96 0.06 3.86
C HIS A 91 -3.89 0.30 4.92
N LEU A 92 -2.69 -0.22 4.72
CA LEU A 92 -1.58 -0.13 5.67
C LEU A 92 -0.34 0.47 4.98
N TRP A 93 0.21 1.54 5.54
CA TRP A 93 1.44 2.16 5.07
C TRP A 93 2.51 2.12 6.15
N LEU A 94 3.64 1.49 5.82
CA LEU A 94 4.80 1.30 6.70
C LEU A 94 6.00 2.06 6.12
N ALA A 95 6.14 3.32 6.52
CA ALA A 95 7.04 4.25 5.85
C ALA A 95 8.50 4.16 6.35
N GLN A 96 8.70 3.78 7.62
CA GLN A 96 10.02 3.73 8.25
C GLN A 96 10.38 2.32 8.68
N GLU A 97 11.66 2.00 8.55
CA GLU A 97 12.34 0.74 8.87
C GLU A 97 11.99 0.22 10.28
N THR A 98 11.00 -0.66 10.37
CA THR A 98 10.60 -1.35 11.59
C THR A 98 10.54 -2.85 11.32
N SER A 99 10.98 -3.68 12.26
CA SER A 99 10.99 -5.14 12.05
C SER A 99 9.82 -5.85 12.76
N ASP A 100 8.98 -5.11 13.47
CA ASP A 100 8.04 -5.67 14.45
C ASP A 100 6.64 -5.97 13.90
N LEU A 101 6.31 -5.50 12.69
CA LEU A 101 4.98 -5.65 12.11
C LEU A 101 4.99 -6.56 10.89
N ASN A 102 4.35 -7.73 11.01
CA ASN A 102 4.14 -8.62 9.88
C ASN A 102 2.77 -8.33 9.22
N PRO A 103 2.71 -7.95 7.93
CA PRO A 103 1.45 -7.71 7.24
C PRO A 103 0.52 -8.92 7.16
N VAL A 104 1.03 -10.14 7.40
CA VAL A 104 0.22 -11.37 7.40
C VAL A 104 -0.88 -11.36 8.46
N TYR A 105 -0.73 -10.57 9.52
CA TYR A 105 -1.72 -10.43 10.60
C TYR A 105 -2.95 -9.60 10.21
N PHE A 106 -2.96 -8.97 9.04
CA PHE A 106 -4.06 -8.15 8.56
C PHE A 106 -4.80 -8.86 7.42
N PRO A 107 -5.78 -9.73 7.72
CA PRO A 107 -6.41 -10.56 6.68
C PRO A 107 -7.19 -9.73 5.66
N ALA A 108 -7.76 -8.60 6.06
CA ALA A 108 -8.55 -7.76 5.17
C ALA A 108 -7.74 -6.73 4.37
N ILE A 109 -6.41 -6.77 4.46
CA ILE A 109 -5.57 -5.81 3.75
C ILE A 109 -5.76 -5.96 2.24
N SER A 110 -6.12 -4.85 1.60
CA SER A 110 -6.23 -4.71 0.14
C SER A 110 -5.10 -3.86 -0.42
N ASP A 111 -4.55 -2.95 0.38
CA ASP A 111 -3.50 -2.03 -0.03
C ASP A 111 -2.40 -1.98 1.03
N LEU A 112 -1.17 -2.30 0.61
CA LEU A 112 0.01 -2.33 1.46
C LEU A 112 1.10 -1.48 0.84
N ALA A 113 1.49 -0.40 1.50
CA ALA A 113 2.75 0.25 1.22
C ALA A 113 3.80 -0.14 2.26
N ILE A 114 4.95 -0.60 1.79
CA ILE A 114 5.94 -1.23 2.65
C ILE A 114 7.33 -1.05 2.05
N THR A 115 8.36 -0.95 2.89
CA THR A 115 9.74 -0.92 2.40
C THR A 115 10.26 -2.33 2.12
N PRO A 116 11.21 -2.53 1.17
CA PRO A 116 11.83 -3.83 0.94
C PRO A 116 12.46 -4.45 2.19
N GLU A 117 12.99 -3.63 3.08
CA GLU A 117 13.54 -4.05 4.36
C GLU A 117 12.49 -4.73 5.25
N HIS A 118 11.30 -4.14 5.39
CA HIS A 118 10.24 -4.76 6.18
C HIS A 118 9.75 -6.06 5.54
N ILE A 119 9.63 -6.12 4.21
CA ILE A 119 9.25 -7.38 3.55
C ILE A 119 10.27 -8.45 3.91
N TYR A 120 11.56 -8.12 3.82
CA TYR A 120 12.63 -9.05 4.16
C TYR A 120 12.53 -9.52 5.62
N TYR A 121 12.38 -8.62 6.59
CA TYR A 121 12.28 -9.01 8.00
C TYR A 121 10.98 -9.75 8.30
N ALA A 122 9.83 -9.27 7.84
CA ALA A 122 8.53 -9.92 8.05
C ALA A 122 8.57 -11.38 7.58
N ALA A 123 9.20 -11.63 6.44
CA ALA A 123 9.28 -12.97 5.89
C ALA A 123 10.46 -13.80 6.44
N TYR A 124 11.54 -13.17 6.89
CA TYR A 124 12.61 -13.85 7.62
C TYR A 124 12.14 -14.36 8.99
N TRP A 125 11.34 -13.58 9.71
CA TRP A 125 10.77 -13.97 11.00
C TRP A 125 9.77 -15.12 10.85
N ASP A 126 8.89 -15.06 9.85
CA ASP A 126 7.93 -16.13 9.52
C ASP A 126 8.63 -17.49 9.32
N ALA A 127 9.76 -17.49 8.59
CA ALA A 127 10.55 -18.68 8.33
C ALA A 127 11.26 -19.23 9.59
N ARG A 128 11.53 -18.38 10.59
CA ARG A 128 12.26 -18.75 11.82
C ARG A 128 11.32 -19.23 12.92
N ASP A 129 10.17 -18.59 13.09
CA ASP A 129 9.15 -19.01 14.08
C ASP A 129 8.64 -20.41 13.78
N SER A 130 8.51 -20.76 12.50
CA SER A 130 8.22 -22.13 12.04
C SER A 130 9.21 -23.20 12.53
N ARG A 131 10.38 -22.83 13.07
CA ARG A 131 11.47 -23.75 13.43
C ARG A 131 11.82 -23.79 14.91
N SER A 132 11.31 -22.89 15.77
CA SER A 132 11.72 -22.86 17.18
C SER A 132 10.55 -23.09 18.13
N ASP A 133 10.55 -24.25 18.82
CA ASP A 133 9.61 -24.61 19.90
C ASP A 133 9.70 -23.70 21.16
N ASN A 134 10.59 -22.70 21.20
CA ASN A 134 10.99 -21.98 22.42
C ASN A 134 11.00 -20.44 22.31
N SER A 135 10.20 -19.82 21.44
CA SER A 135 10.08 -18.35 21.41
C SER A 135 9.26 -17.83 22.61
N HIS A 136 9.92 -17.67 23.76
CA HIS A 136 9.36 -17.08 24.98
C HIS A 136 8.97 -15.60 24.86
N LEU A 137 9.39 -14.92 23.79
CA LEU A 137 8.71 -13.73 23.32
C LEU A 137 7.63 -14.21 22.37
N GLY A 138 6.57 -14.77 22.94
CA GLY A 138 5.37 -15.12 22.20
C GLY A 138 4.89 -13.86 21.52
N TYR A 139 5.21 -13.70 20.25
CA TYR A 139 4.47 -12.83 19.36
C TYR A 139 3.05 -13.41 19.42
N ILE A 140 2.19 -12.74 20.19
CA ILE A 140 0.82 -13.14 20.55
C ILE A 140 -0.06 -13.00 19.30
N PHE A 141 0.27 -13.74 18.26
CA PHE A 141 -0.42 -13.70 17.00
C PHE A 141 -0.88 -15.11 16.65
N LEU A 142 -2.21 -15.21 16.59
CA LEU A 142 -3.08 -16.22 16.01
C LEU A 142 -2.37 -17.46 15.48
N ASP A 143 -2.72 -18.61 16.06
CA ASP A 143 -2.20 -19.95 15.72
C ASP A 143 -2.34 -20.34 14.24
N ASP A 144 -3.05 -19.57 13.43
CA ASP A 144 -2.95 -19.55 11.97
C ASP A 144 -3.50 -18.21 11.43
N PRO A 145 -2.72 -17.38 10.71
CA PRO A 145 -3.27 -16.19 10.08
C PRO A 145 -4.33 -16.60 9.05
N PRO A 146 -5.52 -15.95 9.02
CA PRO A 146 -6.55 -16.32 8.07
C PRO A 146 -5.99 -16.22 6.65
N GLN A 147 -6.14 -17.30 5.87
CA GLN A 147 -5.80 -17.30 4.44
C GLN A 147 -6.76 -16.37 3.71
N SER A 148 -6.45 -15.08 3.73
CA SER A 148 -7.21 -14.13 2.97
C SER A 148 -6.93 -14.30 1.48
N ARG A 149 -8.03 -14.33 0.74
CA ARG A 149 -8.06 -14.43 -0.72
C ARG A 149 -8.22 -13.06 -1.38
N THR A 150 -8.22 -11.97 -0.60
CA THR A 150 -8.37 -10.63 -1.16
C THR A 150 -7.16 -10.29 -2.02
N PRO A 151 -7.36 -9.85 -3.27
CA PRO A 151 -6.27 -9.33 -4.08
C PRO A 151 -5.55 -8.21 -3.34
N LEU A 152 -4.22 -8.29 -3.27
CA LEU A 152 -3.40 -7.27 -2.63
C LEU A 152 -2.78 -6.36 -3.69
N ARG A 153 -2.87 -5.05 -3.44
CA ARG A 153 -2.11 -4.01 -4.12
C ARG A 153 -0.95 -3.62 -3.22
N MET A 154 0.27 -3.75 -3.74
CA MET A 154 1.49 -3.51 -2.98
C MET A 154 2.28 -2.36 -3.59
N THR A 155 2.69 -1.42 -2.76
CA THR A 155 3.57 -0.30 -3.13
C THR A 155 4.88 -0.41 -2.36
N LEU A 156 5.99 -0.58 -3.07
CA LEU A 156 7.32 -0.61 -2.48
C LEU A 156 7.85 0.81 -2.30
N LEU A 157 8.03 1.19 -1.04
CA LEU A 157 8.55 2.48 -0.63
C LEU A 157 10.09 2.45 -0.61
N PRO A 158 10.76 3.58 -0.92
CA PRO A 158 12.22 3.67 -0.84
C PRO A 158 12.69 3.53 0.62
N THR A 159 13.82 2.85 0.82
CA THR A 159 14.59 2.92 2.09
C THR A 159 15.74 3.91 1.95
N SER A 160 16.12 4.51 3.06
CA SER A 160 17.02 5.67 3.11
C SER A 160 18.48 5.39 2.73
N SER A 161 18.95 4.13 2.79
CA SER A 161 20.32 3.79 2.40
C SER A 161 20.50 2.42 1.73
N ASP A 162 19.59 1.46 1.91
CA ASP A 162 19.88 0.04 1.67
C ASP A 162 18.87 -0.69 0.78
N THR A 163 18.11 0.04 -0.06
CA THR A 163 17.09 -0.54 -0.94
C THR A 163 17.69 -1.67 -1.79
N ALA A 164 18.87 -1.47 -2.36
CA ALA A 164 19.57 -2.47 -3.16
C ALA A 164 19.94 -3.73 -2.39
N TYR A 165 20.41 -3.55 -1.16
CA TYR A 165 20.82 -4.64 -0.30
C TYR A 165 19.64 -5.54 0.05
N TYR A 166 18.51 -4.96 0.46
CA TYR A 166 17.31 -5.72 0.82
C TYR A 166 16.63 -6.36 -0.38
N MET A 167 16.55 -5.67 -1.53
CA MET A 167 16.05 -6.29 -2.76
C MET A 167 16.91 -7.49 -3.20
N LYS A 168 18.24 -7.36 -3.12
CA LYS A 168 19.17 -8.46 -3.42
C LYS A 168 18.97 -9.63 -2.47
N ARG A 169 18.78 -9.36 -1.17
CA ARG A 169 18.50 -10.41 -0.18
C ARG A 169 17.17 -11.10 -0.43
N LEU A 170 16.10 -10.34 -0.69
CA LEU A 170 14.80 -10.90 -1.07
C LEU A 170 14.90 -11.81 -2.30
N ALA A 171 15.65 -11.40 -3.33
CA ALA A 171 15.85 -12.21 -4.52
C ALA A 171 16.67 -13.49 -4.24
N ARG A 172 17.71 -13.39 -3.41
CA ARG A 172 18.58 -14.52 -3.07
C ARG A 172 17.90 -15.54 -2.16
N ASP A 173 17.16 -15.04 -1.19
CA ASP A 173 16.53 -15.84 -0.14
C ASP A 173 15.07 -16.17 -0.49
N ALA A 174 14.68 -15.96 -1.75
CA ALA A 174 13.34 -16.18 -2.30
C ALA A 174 12.73 -17.52 -1.90
N ASP A 175 13.51 -18.60 -1.98
CA ASP A 175 13.07 -19.97 -1.67
C ASP A 175 12.77 -20.19 -0.18
N LEU A 176 13.35 -19.36 0.69
CA LEU A 176 13.18 -19.42 2.14
C LEU A 176 12.07 -18.47 2.63
N VAL A 177 11.68 -17.52 1.78
CA VAL A 177 10.99 -16.29 2.13
C VAL A 177 9.79 -16.18 1.19
N PHE A 178 8.80 -17.07 1.35
CA PHE A 178 7.52 -17.01 0.64
C PHE A 178 6.39 -16.56 1.58
N PRO A 179 6.36 -15.30 2.01
CA PRO A 179 5.23 -14.80 2.77
C PRO A 179 3.98 -14.84 1.88
N THR A 180 2.88 -15.36 2.41
CA THR A 180 1.55 -15.38 1.76
C THR A 180 1.16 -14.02 1.17
N VAL A 181 1.68 -12.94 1.75
CA VAL A 181 1.53 -11.56 1.29
C VAL A 181 2.07 -11.36 -0.13
N LEU A 182 3.28 -11.83 -0.46
CA LEU A 182 3.86 -11.67 -1.80
C LEU A 182 3.10 -12.49 -2.85
N ALA A 183 2.70 -13.71 -2.49
CA ALA A 183 1.98 -14.61 -3.40
C ALA A 183 0.62 -14.06 -3.83
N ARG A 184 -0.10 -13.32 -2.97
CA ARG A 184 -1.42 -12.72 -3.29
C ARG A 184 -1.35 -11.35 -3.94
N THR A 185 -0.17 -10.75 -4.07
CA THR A 185 0.00 -9.44 -4.70
C THR A 185 -0.36 -9.53 -6.17
N THR A 186 -1.41 -8.82 -6.55
CA THR A 186 -1.90 -8.74 -7.94
C THR A 186 -1.39 -7.48 -8.63
N HIS A 187 -1.20 -6.40 -7.88
CA HIS A 187 -0.67 -5.13 -8.37
C HIS A 187 0.58 -4.78 -7.57
N LEU A 188 1.69 -4.57 -8.25
CA LEU A 188 2.96 -4.16 -7.64
C LEU A 188 3.40 -2.82 -8.20
N SER A 189 3.74 -1.90 -7.32
CA SER A 189 4.17 -0.56 -7.68
C SER A 189 5.49 -0.24 -7.01
N TYR A 190 6.48 0.20 -7.77
CA TYR A 190 7.75 0.67 -7.24
C TYR A 190 7.71 2.20 -7.13
N ALA A 191 7.37 2.72 -5.94
CA ALA A 191 7.26 4.16 -5.68
C ALA A 191 8.62 4.79 -5.35
N LEU A 192 9.62 4.59 -6.20
CA LEU A 192 11.00 5.00 -5.94
C LEU A 192 11.29 6.29 -6.72
N PHE A 193 11.04 7.44 -6.08
CA PHE A 193 11.16 8.75 -6.74
C PHE A 193 12.26 9.63 -6.17
N VAL A 194 12.85 9.23 -5.04
CA VAL A 194 13.68 10.14 -4.24
C VAL A 194 15.13 10.16 -4.73
N ASP A 195 15.60 9.07 -5.34
CA ASP A 195 17.01 8.92 -5.72
C ASP A 195 17.18 8.13 -7.03
N GLU A 196 17.95 8.69 -7.96
CA GLU A 196 18.28 8.07 -9.25
C GLU A 196 19.00 6.72 -9.05
N ALA A 197 19.84 6.59 -8.02
CA ALA A 197 20.51 5.32 -7.75
C ALA A 197 19.51 4.24 -7.31
N ALA A 198 18.51 4.59 -6.48
CA ALA A 198 17.44 3.69 -6.10
C ALA A 198 16.58 3.22 -7.29
N VAL A 199 16.27 4.12 -8.24
CA VAL A 199 15.55 3.74 -9.47
C VAL A 199 16.35 2.75 -10.29
N ARG A 200 17.64 3.01 -10.51
CA ARG A 200 18.53 2.11 -11.27
C ARG A 200 18.63 0.72 -10.65
N VAL A 201 18.77 0.68 -9.33
CA VAL A 201 18.77 -0.56 -8.56
C VAL A 201 17.49 -1.36 -8.82
N VAL A 202 16.33 -0.71 -8.84
CA VAL A 202 15.08 -1.42 -9.07
C VAL A 202 14.90 -1.89 -10.51
N PHE A 203 15.43 -1.19 -11.50
CA PHE A 203 15.52 -1.75 -12.85
C PHE A 203 16.29 -3.08 -12.87
N ASP A 204 17.36 -3.19 -12.09
CA ASP A 204 18.18 -4.40 -12.03
C ASP A 204 17.51 -5.54 -11.23
N TRP A 205 16.70 -5.21 -10.22
CA TRP A 205 16.14 -6.21 -9.29
C TRP A 205 14.66 -6.53 -9.48
N ALA A 206 13.87 -5.67 -10.13
CA ALA A 206 12.44 -5.92 -10.29
C ALA A 206 12.16 -7.21 -11.07
N VAL A 207 12.85 -7.40 -12.20
CA VAL A 207 12.73 -8.62 -13.03
C VAL A 207 13.14 -9.89 -12.26
N PRO A 208 14.30 -9.92 -11.55
CA PRO A 208 14.64 -11.01 -10.64
C PRO A 208 13.61 -11.32 -9.56
N LEU A 209 12.92 -10.31 -9.03
CA LEU A 209 11.94 -10.47 -7.96
C LEU A 209 10.56 -10.93 -8.45
N LEU A 210 10.24 -10.75 -9.73
CA LEU A 210 8.93 -11.13 -10.27
C LEU A 210 8.46 -12.53 -9.87
N PRO A 211 9.28 -13.60 -9.90
CA PRO A 211 8.91 -14.96 -9.49
C PRO A 211 8.30 -15.09 -8.08
N LEU A 212 8.57 -14.14 -7.17
CA LEU A 212 7.98 -14.09 -5.83
C LEU A 212 6.48 -13.76 -5.84
N PHE A 213 6.04 -12.98 -6.82
CA PHE A 213 4.67 -12.47 -6.90
C PHE A 213 3.81 -13.34 -7.83
N THR A 214 3.42 -14.53 -7.37
CA THR A 214 2.80 -15.56 -8.22
C THR A 214 1.44 -15.15 -8.81
N SER A 215 0.71 -14.26 -8.14
CA SER A 215 -0.57 -13.72 -8.61
C SER A 215 -0.43 -12.38 -9.36
N LEU A 216 0.79 -11.94 -9.68
CA LEU A 216 1.01 -10.62 -10.27
C LEU A 216 0.40 -10.51 -11.65
N THR A 217 -0.48 -9.53 -11.81
CA THR A 217 -1.13 -9.17 -13.08
C THR A 217 -0.74 -7.75 -13.52
N HIS A 218 -0.35 -6.88 -12.60
CA HIS A 218 -0.05 -5.48 -12.90
C HIS A 218 1.27 -5.05 -12.24
N LEU A 219 2.16 -4.44 -13.03
CA LEU A 219 3.44 -3.92 -12.55
C LEU A 219 3.60 -2.46 -12.97
N ALA A 220 3.95 -1.58 -12.03
CA ALA A 220 4.21 -0.18 -12.29
C ALA A 220 5.56 0.24 -11.71
N MET A 221 6.29 1.05 -12.48
CA MET A 221 7.61 1.50 -12.13
C MET A 221 7.88 2.89 -12.68
N SER A 222 8.54 3.71 -11.87
CA SER A 222 9.03 5.03 -12.24
C SER A 222 10.26 4.93 -13.14
N LEU A 223 10.29 5.71 -14.21
CA LEU A 223 11.50 5.87 -15.01
C LEU A 223 12.50 6.79 -14.30
N PRO A 224 13.81 6.56 -14.46
CA PRO A 224 14.84 7.43 -13.91
C PRO A 224 14.78 8.82 -14.56
N GLU A 225 15.20 9.85 -13.82
CA GLU A 225 15.26 11.21 -14.36
C GLU A 225 16.25 11.36 -15.52
N ALA A 226 17.39 10.66 -15.45
CA ALA A 226 18.27 10.52 -16.59
C ALA A 226 17.69 9.51 -17.58
N ALA A 227 17.78 9.81 -18.88
CA ALA A 227 17.31 8.91 -19.92
C ALA A 227 17.94 7.52 -19.77
N CYS A 228 17.09 6.50 -19.67
CA CYS A 228 17.54 5.12 -19.66
C CYS A 228 17.90 4.70 -21.10
N PRO A 229 19.06 4.05 -21.35
CA PRO A 229 19.38 3.54 -22.67
C PRO A 229 18.25 2.69 -23.23
N GLN A 230 17.82 2.96 -24.46
CA GLN A 230 16.68 2.29 -25.10
C GLN A 230 16.79 0.77 -25.04
N GLU A 231 17.97 0.22 -25.29
CA GLU A 231 18.24 -1.23 -25.23
C GLU A 231 17.94 -1.81 -23.85
N ARG A 232 18.33 -1.10 -22.78
CA ARG A 232 18.09 -1.55 -21.40
C ARG A 232 16.59 -1.55 -21.07
N LEU A 233 15.86 -0.53 -21.52
CA LEU A 233 14.42 -0.45 -21.30
C LEU A 233 13.65 -1.51 -22.10
N GLN A 234 14.05 -1.75 -23.35
CA GLN A 234 13.53 -2.84 -24.17
C GLN A 234 13.80 -4.21 -23.53
N GLN A 235 15.03 -4.44 -23.05
CA GLN A 235 15.42 -5.68 -22.38
C GLN A 235 14.62 -5.87 -21.08
N PHE A 236 14.41 -4.81 -20.31
CA PHE A 236 13.57 -4.83 -19.12
C PHE A 236 12.13 -5.27 -19.46
N CYS A 237 11.50 -4.63 -20.45
CA CYS A 237 10.12 -4.96 -20.86
C CYS A 237 10.01 -6.41 -21.34
N ALA A 238 10.92 -6.83 -22.22
CA ALA A 238 10.96 -8.20 -22.74
C ALA A 238 11.13 -9.23 -21.61
N ASN A 239 12.06 -9.00 -20.68
CA ASN A 239 12.31 -9.91 -19.57
C ASN A 239 11.16 -9.95 -18.57
N ALA A 240 10.54 -8.80 -18.26
CA ALA A 240 9.41 -8.72 -17.34
C ALA A 240 8.22 -9.55 -17.88
N LEU A 241 7.87 -9.34 -19.15
CA LEU A 241 6.79 -10.05 -19.82
C LEU A 241 7.10 -11.55 -20.01
N ALA A 242 8.35 -11.91 -20.31
CA ALA A 242 8.76 -13.31 -20.45
C ALA A 242 8.71 -14.06 -19.11
N ARG A 243 9.16 -13.41 -18.01
CA ARG A 243 9.14 -14.02 -16.67
C ARG A 243 7.74 -14.06 -16.06
N ARG A 244 6.86 -13.15 -16.44
CA ARG A 244 5.46 -13.11 -16.00
C ARG A 244 4.51 -13.03 -17.19
N PRO A 245 4.20 -14.18 -17.84
CA PRO A 245 3.21 -14.23 -18.92
C PRO A 245 1.79 -13.80 -18.48
N THR A 246 1.50 -13.90 -17.17
CA THR A 246 0.25 -13.46 -16.53
C THR A 246 0.12 -11.94 -16.41
N LEU A 247 1.21 -11.20 -16.65
CA LEU A 247 1.20 -9.75 -16.57
C LEU A 247 0.30 -9.18 -17.67
N GLN A 248 -0.76 -8.48 -17.25
CA GLN A 248 -1.76 -7.82 -18.09
C GLN A 248 -1.30 -6.40 -18.44
N ALA A 249 -0.67 -5.71 -17.50
CA ALA A 249 -0.15 -4.36 -17.71
C ALA A 249 1.23 -4.16 -17.07
N LEU A 250 2.14 -3.56 -17.84
CA LEU A 250 3.42 -3.01 -17.39
C LEU A 250 3.40 -1.50 -17.61
N ILE A 251 3.33 -0.73 -16.52
CA ILE A 251 3.24 0.72 -16.57
C ILE A 251 4.61 1.32 -16.27
N LEU A 252 5.09 2.15 -17.19
CA LEU A 252 6.28 2.96 -17.03
C LEU A 252 5.84 4.41 -16.78
N VAL A 253 6.08 4.88 -15.56
CA VAL A 253 5.66 6.21 -15.11
C VAL A 253 6.79 7.20 -15.36
N VAL A 254 6.52 8.25 -16.14
CA VAL A 254 7.46 9.32 -16.47
C VAL A 254 7.11 10.53 -15.61
N SER A 255 8.01 10.95 -14.71
CA SER A 255 7.80 12.19 -13.97
C SER A 255 7.90 13.41 -14.90
N ALA A 256 7.27 14.53 -14.52
CA ALA A 256 7.46 15.79 -15.24
C ALA A 256 8.93 16.21 -15.30
N SER A 257 9.72 15.94 -14.24
CA SER A 257 11.16 16.20 -14.21
C SER A 257 11.94 15.32 -15.19
N ALA A 258 11.63 14.02 -15.28
CA ALA A 258 12.23 13.10 -16.25
C ALA A 258 11.85 13.50 -17.68
N ARG A 259 10.57 13.80 -17.92
CA ARG A 259 10.06 14.22 -19.23
C ARG A 259 10.77 15.45 -19.76
N ALA A 260 11.05 16.43 -18.90
CA ALA A 260 11.78 17.65 -19.28
C ALA A 260 13.25 17.40 -19.66
N LYS A 261 13.85 16.31 -19.16
CA LYS A 261 15.23 15.90 -19.47
C LYS A 261 15.34 15.00 -20.70
N TYR A 262 14.23 14.38 -21.11
CA TYR A 262 14.21 13.45 -22.23
C TYR A 262 14.21 14.21 -23.55
N THR A 263 15.02 13.74 -24.49
CA THR A 263 15.05 14.28 -25.85
C THR A 263 13.82 13.81 -26.64
N GLY A 264 13.55 14.44 -27.78
CA GLY A 264 12.49 13.97 -28.69
C GLY A 264 12.68 12.52 -29.14
N MET A 265 13.94 12.07 -29.28
CA MET A 265 14.26 10.68 -29.61
C MET A 265 13.93 9.72 -28.46
N ASP A 266 14.16 10.13 -27.21
CA ASP A 266 13.82 9.33 -26.04
C ASP A 266 12.31 9.15 -25.93
N ILE A 267 11.53 10.22 -26.15
CA ILE A 267 10.06 10.17 -26.13
C ILE A 267 9.52 9.25 -27.23
N ALA A 268 9.98 9.42 -28.47
CA ALA A 268 9.58 8.55 -29.58
C ALA A 268 9.94 7.08 -29.30
N SER A 269 11.07 6.85 -28.62
CA SER A 269 11.48 5.50 -28.20
C SER A 269 10.54 4.90 -27.16
N LEU A 270 10.02 5.69 -26.21
CA LEU A 270 9.02 5.23 -25.25
C LEU A 270 7.72 4.84 -25.93
N ASP A 271 7.24 5.65 -26.88
CA ASP A 271 6.01 5.39 -27.61
C ASP A 271 6.12 4.07 -28.42
N SER A 272 7.29 3.81 -29.02
CA SER A 272 7.56 2.55 -29.74
C SER A 272 7.51 1.29 -28.86
N LEU A 273 7.64 1.41 -27.53
CA LEU A 273 7.56 0.25 -26.63
C LEU A 273 6.15 -0.34 -26.61
N HIS A 274 5.11 0.50 -26.65
CA HIS A 274 3.72 0.03 -26.67
C HIS A 274 3.41 -0.71 -27.97
N GLU A 275 3.88 -0.19 -29.11
CA GLU A 275 3.71 -0.85 -30.42
C GLU A 275 4.35 -2.24 -30.44
N ARG A 276 5.53 -2.37 -29.83
CA ARG A 276 6.26 -3.64 -29.77
C ARG A 276 5.70 -4.61 -28.73
N TRP A 277 5.22 -4.08 -27.60
CA TRP A 277 4.64 -4.85 -26.51
C TRP A 277 3.31 -4.21 -26.08
N PRO A 278 2.16 -4.69 -26.60
CA PRO A 278 0.85 -4.07 -26.36
C PRO A 278 0.41 -3.97 -24.89
N ARG A 279 1.09 -4.70 -24.00
CA ARG A 279 0.85 -4.68 -22.54
C ARG A 279 1.71 -3.63 -21.80
N VAL A 280 2.57 -2.91 -22.51
CA VAL A 280 3.43 -1.87 -21.95
C VAL A 280 2.76 -0.52 -22.16
N TYR A 281 2.60 0.25 -21.08
CA TYR A 281 1.94 1.55 -21.10
C TYR A 281 2.89 2.61 -20.56
N ILE A 282 2.94 3.75 -21.23
CA ILE A 282 3.68 4.92 -20.78
C ILE A 282 2.68 5.91 -20.18
N MET A 283 2.94 6.35 -18.96
CA MET A 283 2.08 7.30 -18.26
C MET A 283 2.90 8.44 -17.71
N ASP A 284 2.48 9.67 -17.98
CA ASP A 284 3.03 10.83 -17.29
C ASP A 284 2.45 10.89 -15.87
N ALA A 285 3.31 11.14 -14.88
CA ALA A 285 2.86 11.42 -13.53
C ALA A 285 2.25 12.83 -13.49
N GLU A 286 1.03 12.93 -12.98
CA GLU A 286 0.36 14.22 -12.75
C GLU A 286 0.96 14.89 -11.50
N GLY A 287 1.27 16.18 -11.59
CA GLY A 287 1.86 16.96 -10.50
C GLY A 287 2.98 17.89 -10.97
N SER A 288 3.33 18.89 -10.14
CA SER A 288 4.44 19.79 -10.45
C SER A 288 5.77 19.02 -10.41
N PRO A 289 6.79 19.45 -11.18
CA PRO A 289 8.14 18.90 -11.05
C PRO A 289 8.63 19.05 -9.60
N GLY A 290 8.85 17.92 -8.90
CA GLY A 290 9.25 17.89 -7.48
C GLY A 290 8.15 17.46 -6.50
N ASP A 291 6.88 17.40 -6.92
CA ASP A 291 5.75 17.03 -6.04
C ASP A 291 5.45 15.53 -5.99
N ILE A 292 6.16 14.69 -6.76
CA ILE A 292 5.99 13.23 -6.71
C ILE A 292 6.76 12.69 -5.52
N SER A 293 6.25 12.97 -4.32
CA SER A 293 6.71 12.37 -3.08
C SER A 293 5.99 11.05 -2.82
N ALA A 294 6.50 10.25 -1.87
CA ALA A 294 5.75 9.11 -1.34
C ALA A 294 4.38 9.54 -0.78
N ASP A 295 4.27 10.80 -0.30
CA ASP A 295 3.02 11.36 0.20
C ASP A 295 2.00 11.61 -0.91
N ALA A 296 2.42 12.08 -2.10
CA ALA A 296 1.50 12.25 -3.23
C ALA A 296 0.89 10.92 -3.67
N TRP A 297 1.70 9.85 -3.70
CA TRP A 297 1.22 8.50 -3.99
C TRP A 297 0.29 7.96 -2.90
N LEU A 298 0.56 8.32 -1.65
CA LEU A 298 -0.28 8.00 -0.51
C LEU A 298 -1.61 8.74 -0.57
N GLU A 299 -1.63 10.00 -1.00
CA GLU A 299 -2.87 10.76 -1.26
C GLU A 299 -3.66 10.20 -2.45
N ASP A 300 -3.00 9.82 -3.56
CA ASP A 300 -3.65 9.14 -4.69
C ASP A 300 -4.34 7.83 -4.24
N ALA A 301 -3.63 7.04 -3.43
CA ALA A 301 -4.20 5.81 -2.88
C ALA A 301 -5.33 6.09 -1.87
N ARG A 302 -5.27 7.17 -1.08
CA ARG A 302 -6.33 7.57 -0.15
C ARG A 302 -7.58 8.09 -0.85
N THR A 303 -7.42 8.81 -1.94
CA THR A 303 -8.53 9.39 -2.71
C THR A 303 -9.21 8.37 -3.62
N GLY A 304 -8.57 7.22 -3.85
CA GLY A 304 -9.09 6.16 -4.72
C GLY A 304 -8.98 6.50 -6.21
N ASP A 305 -8.36 7.62 -6.56
CA ASP A 305 -7.95 7.94 -7.93
C ASP A 305 -6.47 7.60 -8.12
N ASP A 306 -6.12 6.35 -7.81
CA ASP A 306 -4.75 5.90 -7.97
C ASP A 306 -4.35 5.81 -9.45
N PHE A 307 -3.05 5.75 -9.69
CA PHE A 307 -2.53 5.64 -11.06
C PHE A 307 -3.01 4.36 -11.76
N TRP A 308 -3.37 3.30 -11.02
CA TRP A 308 -3.95 2.09 -11.59
C TRP A 308 -5.33 2.33 -12.16
N ALA A 309 -6.18 3.09 -11.46
CA ALA A 309 -7.48 3.51 -11.94
C ALA A 309 -7.34 4.37 -13.20
N ARG A 310 -6.37 5.30 -13.22
CA ARG A 310 -6.04 6.09 -14.42
C ARG A 310 -5.57 5.20 -15.59
N ALA A 311 -4.71 4.24 -15.32
CA ALA A 311 -4.19 3.30 -16.31
C ALA A 311 -5.31 2.43 -16.90
N ALA A 312 -6.17 1.87 -16.06
CA ALA A 312 -7.30 1.05 -16.47
C ALA A 312 -8.27 1.85 -17.36
N ARG A 313 -8.55 3.11 -17.03
CA ARG A 313 -9.37 4.00 -17.87
C ARG A 313 -8.74 4.23 -19.24
N ARG A 314 -7.43 4.48 -19.33
CA ARG A 314 -6.71 4.62 -20.61
C ARG A 314 -6.73 3.32 -21.42
N CYS A 315 -6.53 2.17 -20.76
CA CYS A 315 -6.60 0.87 -21.42
C CYS A 315 -7.98 0.62 -22.04
N ALA A 316 -9.06 0.95 -21.32
CA ALA A 316 -10.44 0.80 -21.80
C ALA A 316 -10.78 1.76 -22.95
N MET A 317 -10.09 2.89 -23.09
CA MET A 317 -10.27 3.81 -24.21
C MET A 317 -9.52 3.38 -25.48
N ALA A 318 -8.47 2.56 -25.34
CA ALA A 318 -7.65 2.09 -26.45
C ALA A 318 -8.17 0.79 -27.09
N SER A 319 -9.09 0.08 -26.42
CA SER A 319 -9.75 -1.15 -26.89
C SER A 319 -11.07 -0.86 -27.61
#